data_AF-A0A8S2W5Q6-F1
#
_entry.id   AF-A0A8S2W5Q6-F1
#
_cell.length_a   1.000
_cell.length_b   1.000
_cell.length_c   1.000
_cell.angle_alpha   90.00
_cell.angle_beta   90.00
_cell.angle_gamma   90.00
#
_symmetry.space_group_name_H-M   'P 1'
#
loop_
_entity.id
_entity.type
_entity.pdbx_description
1 polymer ?
#
loop_
_entity_poly.entity_id
_entity_poly.type
_entity_poly.pdbx_seq_one_letter_code
_entity_poly.pdbx_strand_id
1 'polypeptide(L)'
;MVKTQYRSVKTGKVINQIQFAPFSSLDMQKEAHIHVVSKNLYSQDAARTPASFGVLDPKLGVGGGKRTCDTCHQDVSKCLGHYGYIDLQLPVFHIGFFRSIVVVLQTICKVISAGINIFKL
;
A
#
# COMPACT_ATOMS: atom_id res chain seq x y z
N MET A 1 -4.38 8.88 -43.15
CA MET A 1 -3.14 8.37 -42.50
C MET A 1 -3.04 9.02 -41.13
N VAL A 2 -3.20 8.25 -40.06
CA VAL A 2 -3.06 8.77 -38.68
C VAL A 2 -1.56 8.94 -38.43
N LYS A 3 -1.10 10.18 -38.19
CA LYS A 3 0.30 10.43 -37.82
C LYS A 3 0.56 9.77 -36.47
N THR A 4 1.46 8.80 -36.42
CA THR A 4 1.88 8.18 -35.16
C THR A 4 2.73 9.19 -34.38
N GLN A 5 2.36 9.43 -33.12
CA GLN A 5 3.11 10.32 -32.23
C GLN A 5 4.46 9.69 -31.87
N TYR A 6 5.54 10.48 -31.94
CA TYR A 6 6.86 10.03 -31.51
C TYR A 6 6.86 9.69 -30.01
N ARG A 7 7.39 8.52 -29.67
CA ARG A 7 7.67 8.09 -28.30
C ARG A 7 9.19 8.00 -28.14
N SER A 8 9.74 8.66 -27.13
CA SER A 8 11.18 8.58 -26.88
C SER A 8 11.63 7.14 -26.64
N VAL A 9 12.82 6.82 -27.13
CA VAL A 9 13.45 5.52 -26.89
C VAL A 9 13.74 5.39 -25.40
N LYS A 10 13.39 4.24 -24.81
CA LYS A 10 13.57 3.97 -23.38
C LYS A 10 15.07 3.89 -23.05
N THR A 11 15.63 4.95 -22.48
CA THR A 11 17.05 5.02 -22.08
C THR A 11 17.28 4.37 -20.72
N GLY A 12 18.46 3.79 -20.53
CA GLY A 12 18.91 3.34 -19.21
C GLY A 12 19.05 4.51 -18.24
N LYS A 13 18.63 4.33 -16.99
CA LYS A 13 18.78 5.31 -15.91
C LYS A 13 19.71 4.76 -14.84
N VAL A 14 20.50 5.62 -14.23
CA VAL A 14 21.35 5.30 -13.06
C VAL A 14 20.72 5.91 -11.81
N ILE A 15 20.69 5.14 -10.72
CA ILE A 15 20.17 5.61 -9.43
C ILE A 15 21.22 6.55 -8.82
N ASN A 16 20.84 7.82 -8.61
CA ASN A 16 21.74 8.82 -8.03
C ASN A 16 21.66 8.86 -6.49
N GLN A 17 20.45 8.71 -5.92
CA GLN A 17 20.22 8.82 -4.48
C GLN A 17 18.96 8.04 -4.07
N ILE A 18 18.89 7.70 -2.78
CA ILE A 18 17.72 7.08 -2.15
C ILE A 18 17.25 8.00 -1.02
N GLN A 19 15.99 8.44 -1.09
CA GLN A 19 15.38 9.28 -0.06
C GLN A 19 14.42 8.44 0.78
N PHE A 20 14.56 8.52 2.10
CA PHE A 20 13.68 7.85 3.05
C PHE A 20 12.67 8.84 3.61
N ALA A 21 11.40 8.44 3.62
CA ALA A 21 10.31 9.16 4.25
C ALA A 21 9.24 8.16 4.69
N PRO A 22 8.48 8.44 5.76
CA PRO A 22 7.27 7.69 6.06
C PRO A 22 6.23 7.90 4.96
N PHE A 23 5.42 6.88 4.69
CA PHE A 23 4.29 6.99 3.78
C PHE A 23 3.18 7.83 4.40
N SER A 24 2.59 8.75 3.63
CA SER A 24 1.35 9.42 4.02
C SER A 24 0.15 8.50 3.78
N SER A 25 -0.93 8.66 4.54
CA SER A 25 -2.16 7.89 4.33
C SER A 25 -2.71 8.03 2.91
N LEU A 26 -2.63 9.24 2.34
CA LEU A 26 -3.04 9.52 0.98
C LEU A 26 -2.17 8.78 -0.05
N ASP A 27 -0.85 8.74 0.14
CA ASP A 27 0.03 8.04 -0.80
C ASP A 27 -0.12 6.52 -0.70
N MET A 28 -0.37 5.97 0.50
CA MET A 28 -0.72 4.56 0.67
C MET A 28 -1.99 4.19 -0.12
N GLN A 29 -3.02 5.03 -0.04
CA GLN A 29 -4.27 4.80 -0.78
C GLN A 29 -4.10 4.94 -2.29
N LYS A 30 -3.28 5.89 -2.76
CA LYS A 30 -3.00 6.09 -4.19
C LYS A 30 -2.27 4.90 -4.83
N GLU A 31 -1.31 4.32 -4.12
CA GLU A 31 -0.53 3.18 -4.61
C GLU A 31 -1.27 1.84 -4.45
N ALA A 32 -2.25 1.78 -3.55
CA ALA A 32 -3.02 0.58 -3.29
C ALA A 32 -4.06 0.29 -4.38
N HIS A 33 -4.21 -0.98 -4.73
CA HIS A 33 -5.16 -1.45 -5.75
C HIS A 33 -6.47 -1.94 -5.14
N ILE A 34 -6.47 -2.31 -3.86
CA ILE A 34 -7.68 -2.72 -3.12
C ILE A 34 -7.68 -2.16 -1.70
N HIS A 35 -8.89 -1.92 -1.20
CA HIS A 35 -9.16 -1.77 0.21
C HIS A 35 -9.49 -3.16 0.79
N VAL A 36 -8.66 -3.63 1.73
CA VAL A 36 -8.84 -4.95 2.36
C VAL A 36 -9.80 -4.81 3.52
N VAL A 37 -10.98 -5.43 3.40
CA VAL A 37 -12.06 -5.38 4.39
C VAL A 37 -12.49 -6.75 4.89
N SER A 38 -12.19 -7.82 4.14
CA SER A 38 -12.57 -9.18 4.48
C SER A 38 -11.52 -9.83 5.37
N LYS A 39 -11.95 -10.38 6.51
CA LYS A 39 -11.10 -11.17 7.42
C LYS A 39 -10.88 -12.61 6.96
N ASN A 40 -11.71 -13.11 6.03
CA ASN A 40 -11.64 -14.49 5.58
C ASN A 40 -10.50 -14.64 4.57
N LEU A 41 -9.75 -15.75 4.64
CA LEU A 41 -8.70 -16.05 3.67
C LEU A 41 -9.26 -16.64 2.37
N TYR A 42 -10.27 -17.50 2.51
CA TYR A 42 -10.91 -18.21 1.42
C TYR A 42 -12.43 -18.13 1.54
N SER A 43 -13.12 -18.25 0.41
CA SER A 43 -14.56 -18.44 0.35
C SER A 43 -14.95 -19.80 0.94
N GLN A 44 -16.24 -19.98 1.27
CA GLN A 44 -16.76 -21.24 1.81
C GLN A 44 -17.02 -22.30 0.73
N ASP A 45 -16.26 -22.26 -0.36
CA ASP A 45 -16.37 -23.18 -1.48
C ASP A 45 -15.39 -24.35 -1.36
N ALA A 46 -15.73 -25.47 -1.98
CA ALA A 46 -14.85 -26.65 -2.00
C ALA A 46 -13.51 -26.37 -2.71
N ALA A 47 -13.48 -25.39 -3.61
CA ALA A 47 -12.31 -25.02 -4.39
C ALA A 47 -11.30 -24.14 -3.63
N ARG A 48 -11.62 -23.70 -2.39
CA ARG A 48 -10.78 -22.78 -1.59
C ARG A 48 -10.38 -21.55 -2.40
N THR A 49 -11.35 -20.90 -3.03
CA THR A 49 -11.06 -19.66 -3.77
C THR A 49 -10.70 -18.56 -2.78
N PRO A 50 -9.68 -17.73 -3.07
CA PRO A 50 -9.36 -16.60 -2.21
C PRO A 50 -10.58 -15.69 -2.02
N ALA A 51 -10.82 -15.25 -0.79
CA ALA A 51 -11.93 -14.35 -0.51
C ALA A 51 -11.68 -12.97 -1.15
N SER A 52 -12.70 -12.43 -1.83
CA SER A 52 -12.65 -11.08 -2.40
C SER A 52 -12.46 -10.02 -1.31
N PHE A 53 -11.68 -8.98 -1.61
CA PHE A 53 -11.29 -7.92 -0.69
C PHE A 53 -10.63 -8.44 0.61
N GLY A 54 -10.05 -9.65 0.55
CA GLY A 54 -9.26 -10.25 1.62
C GLY A 54 -7.77 -10.11 1.37
N VAL A 55 -6.96 -10.63 2.30
CA VAL A 55 -5.49 -10.55 2.23
C VAL A 55 -4.86 -11.44 1.14
N LEU A 56 -5.62 -12.37 0.56
CA LEU A 56 -5.19 -13.27 -0.52
C LEU A 56 -5.81 -12.90 -1.88
N ASP A 57 -6.41 -11.72 -1.99
CA ASP A 57 -7.09 -11.28 -3.21
C ASP A 57 -6.10 -11.27 -4.41
N PRO A 58 -6.45 -11.88 -5.56
CA PRO A 58 -5.56 -11.95 -6.74
C PRO A 58 -5.14 -10.59 -7.30
N LYS A 59 -5.84 -9.50 -6.96
CA LYS A 59 -5.43 -8.12 -7.30
C LYS A 59 -4.15 -7.69 -6.61
N LEU A 60 -3.79 -8.29 -5.46
CA LEU A 60 -2.52 -8.05 -4.75
C LEU A 60 -1.34 -8.82 -5.36
N GLY A 61 -1.63 -9.80 -6.21
CA GLY A 61 -0.64 -10.72 -6.77
C GLY A 61 -1.05 -12.17 -6.56
N VAL A 62 -0.26 -13.09 -7.12
CA VAL A 62 -0.52 -14.54 -7.04
C VAL A 62 0.70 -15.27 -6.54
N GLY A 63 0.54 -16.09 -5.50
CA GLY A 63 1.62 -16.83 -4.85
C GLY A 63 1.91 -18.23 -5.43
N GLY A 64 1.14 -18.68 -6.44
CA GLY A 64 1.38 -19.99 -7.06
C GLY A 64 0.16 -20.61 -7.77
N GLY A 65 0.45 -21.62 -8.60
CA GLY A 65 -0.48 -22.29 -9.50
C GLY A 65 -0.55 -21.65 -10.90
N LYS A 66 -1.37 -22.20 -11.80
CA LYS A 66 -1.64 -21.63 -13.15
C LYS A 66 -2.58 -20.40 -13.09
N ARG A 67 -2.48 -19.59 -12.03
CA ARG A 67 -3.29 -18.39 -11.81
C ARG A 67 -2.50 -17.16 -12.24
N THR A 68 -3.19 -16.16 -12.75
CA THR A 68 -2.64 -14.86 -13.14
C THR A 68 -3.11 -13.79 -12.18
N CYS A 69 -2.31 -12.75 -11.98
CA CYS A 69 -2.73 -11.58 -11.21
C CYS A 69 -3.87 -10.82 -11.91
N ASP A 70 -4.88 -10.40 -11.15
CA ASP A 70 -6.03 -9.68 -11.71
C ASP A 70 -5.75 -8.20 -12.03
N THR A 71 -4.57 -7.70 -11.64
CA THR A 71 -4.14 -6.31 -11.87
C THR A 71 -3.21 -6.19 -13.07
N CYS A 72 -2.11 -6.93 -13.11
CA CYS A 72 -1.14 -6.87 -14.20
C CYS A 72 -1.28 -8.00 -15.23
N HIS A 73 -2.17 -8.98 -15.00
CA HIS A 73 -2.41 -10.14 -15.86
C HIS A 73 -1.17 -10.98 -16.15
N GLN A 74 -0.20 -10.95 -15.24
CA GLN A 74 1.05 -11.71 -15.33
C GLN A 74 1.04 -12.89 -14.35
N ASP A 75 1.90 -13.86 -14.65
CA ASP A 75 2.18 -14.99 -13.76
C ASP A 75 3.07 -14.58 -12.58
N VAL A 76 3.28 -15.51 -11.65
CA VAL A 76 4.12 -15.31 -10.46
C VAL A 76 5.58 -14.94 -10.79
N SER A 77 6.07 -15.27 -11.98
CA SER A 77 7.47 -15.01 -12.36
C SER A 77 7.69 -13.56 -12.83
N LYS A 78 6.64 -12.90 -13.34
CA LYS A 78 6.73 -11.54 -13.89
C LYS A 78 5.99 -10.50 -13.03
N CYS A 79 5.03 -10.92 -12.22
CA CYS A 79 4.31 -10.04 -11.31
C CYS A 79 5.23 -9.54 -10.18
N LEU A 80 5.33 -8.22 -10.01
CA LEU A 80 6.11 -7.59 -8.94
C LEU A 80 5.36 -7.49 -7.60
N GLY A 81 4.06 -7.82 -7.59
CA GLY A 81 3.16 -7.59 -6.47
C GLY A 81 2.48 -6.22 -6.52
N HIS A 82 1.33 -6.12 -5.88
CA HIS A 82 0.52 -4.90 -5.81
C HIS A 82 0.11 -4.63 -4.37
N TYR A 83 0.11 -3.36 -3.97
CA TYR A 83 -0.25 -2.98 -2.62
C TYR A 83 -1.76 -3.00 -2.41
N GLY A 84 -2.16 -3.28 -1.17
CA GLY A 84 -3.48 -3.00 -0.64
C GLY A 84 -3.33 -2.13 0.60
N TYR A 85 -4.44 -1.61 1.11
CA TYR A 85 -4.47 -0.89 2.37
C TYR A 85 -5.62 -1.38 3.25
N ILE A 86 -5.50 -1.15 4.56
CA ILE A 86 -6.53 -1.42 5.56
C ILE A 86 -6.78 -0.11 6.30
N ASP A 87 -8.02 0.36 6.33
CA ASP A 87 -8.40 1.46 7.19
C ASP A 87 -8.55 0.97 8.64
N LEU A 88 -7.85 1.64 9.55
CA LEU A 88 -8.02 1.43 10.98
C LEU A 88 -9.08 2.40 11.50
N GLN A 89 -10.02 1.88 12.28
CA GLN A 89 -11.11 2.69 12.85
C GLN A 89 -10.59 3.78 13.81
N LEU A 90 -9.43 3.55 14.42
CA LEU A 90 -8.74 4.47 15.33
C LEU A 90 -7.25 4.51 15.00
N PRO A 91 -6.59 5.67 15.19
CA PRO A 91 -5.15 5.78 14.99
C PRO A 91 -4.38 4.94 16.02
N VAL A 92 -3.26 4.37 15.59
CA VAL A 92 -2.39 3.52 16.41
C VAL A 92 -0.95 4.02 16.29
N PHE A 93 -0.23 4.05 17.41
CA PHE A 93 1.18 4.41 17.40
C PHE A 93 2.02 3.35 16.69
N HIS A 94 2.77 3.77 15.67
CA HIS A 94 3.74 2.92 15.03
C HIS A 94 4.94 2.66 15.97
N ILE A 95 5.19 1.39 16.31
CA ILE A 95 6.21 0.99 17.28
C ILE A 95 7.61 1.53 16.95
N GLY A 96 7.96 1.60 15.66
CA GLY A 96 9.25 2.12 15.19
C GLY A 96 9.43 3.64 15.39
N PHE A 97 8.33 4.40 15.49
CA PHE A 97 8.37 5.85 15.72
C PHE A 97 8.09 6.24 17.17
N PHE A 98 7.77 5.26 18.04
CA PHE A 98 7.31 5.53 19.40
C PHE A 98 8.27 6.40 20.21
N ARG A 99 9.58 6.13 20.15
CA ARG A 99 10.61 6.95 20.84
C ARG A 99 10.66 8.37 20.31
N SER A 100 10.66 8.54 18.98
CA SER A 100 10.69 9.85 18.33
C SER A 100 9.45 10.68 18.67
N ILE A 101 8.28 10.03 18.73
CA ILE A 101 7.02 10.66 19.12
C ILE A 101 7.11 11.19 20.56
N VAL A 102 7.65 10.42 21.51
CA VAL A 102 7.83 10.88 22.90
C VAL A 102 8.73 12.12 22.96
N VAL A 103 9.84 12.13 22.22
CA VAL A 103 10.73 13.29 22.15
C VAL A 103 10.01 14.52 21.61
N VAL A 104 9.25 14.39 20.52
CA VAL A 104 8.46 15.50 19.95
C VAL A 104 7.40 16.00 20.95
N LEU A 105 6.72 15.09 21.65
CA LEU A 105 5.72 15.45 22.66
C LEU A 105 6.32 16.13 23.91
N GLN A 106 7.62 15.97 24.15
CA GLN A 106 8.35 16.66 25.21
C GLN A 106 8.82 18.07 24.79
N THR A 107 8.99 18.32 23.48
CA THR A 107 9.44 19.63 22.96
C THR A 107 8.31 20.59 22.64
N ILE A 108 7.06 20.11 22.50
CA ILE A 108 5.90 20.95 22.22
C ILE A 108 5.07 21.25 23.47
N CYS A 109 4.47 22.46 23.52
CA CYS A 109 3.54 22.83 24.59
C CYS A 109 2.16 22.19 24.38
N LYS A 110 1.80 21.22 25.21
CA LYS A 110 0.56 20.43 25.13
C LYS A 110 -0.73 21.24 25.24
N VAL A 111 -0.66 22.42 25.87
CA VAL A 111 -1.82 23.27 26.16
C VAL A 111 -2.16 24.19 24.98
N ILE A 112 -1.13 24.74 24.31
CA ILE A 112 -1.32 25.66 23.16
C ILE A 112 -1.37 24.88 21.85
N SER A 113 -0.72 23.72 21.79
CA SER A 113 -0.85 22.77 20.68
C SER A 113 -2.21 22.06 20.65
N ALA A 114 -3.22 22.50 21.41
CA ALA A 114 -4.56 21.93 21.42
C ALA A 114 -5.28 21.96 20.05
N GLY A 115 -4.81 22.79 19.12
CA GLY A 115 -5.21 22.75 17.70
C GLY A 115 -4.54 21.63 16.89
N ILE A 116 -3.40 21.10 17.35
CA ILE A 116 -2.78 19.87 16.85
C ILE A 116 -3.45 18.74 17.62
N ASN A 117 -4.64 18.37 17.16
CA ASN A 117 -5.39 17.28 17.74
C ASN A 117 -4.64 15.98 17.41
N ILE A 118 -3.74 15.56 18.30
CA ILE A 118 -2.87 14.38 18.13
C ILE A 118 -3.71 13.10 17.89
N PHE A 119 -4.99 13.11 18.29
CA PHE A 119 -5.97 12.03 18.07
C PHE A 119 -6.84 12.20 16.82
N LYS A 120 -6.56 13.21 15.97
CA LYS A 120 -7.28 13.48 14.71
C LYS A 120 -6.38 13.37 13.47
N LEU A 121 -5.14 12.87 13.64
CA LEU A 121 -4.33 12.28 12.57
C LEU A 121 -4.69 10.79 12.42
#